data_AF-A0A967ILE7-F1
#
_entry.id   AF-A0A967ILE7-F1
#
_cell.length_a   1.000
_cell.length_b   1.000
_cell.length_c   1.000
_cell.angle_alpha   90.00
_cell.angle_beta   90.00
_cell.angle_gamma   90.00
#
_symmetry.space_group_name_H-M   'P 1'
#
loop_
_entity.id
_entity.type
_entity.pdbx_description
1 polymer ?
#
loop_
_entity_poly.entity_id
_entity_poly.type
_entity_poly.pdbx_seq_one_letter_code
_entity_poly.pdbx_strand_id
1 'polypeptide(L)'
;IVVANDEVAGESFQRMVMQAAVPSSIKLIIGTLEETAEILKSAELMKKRVLLLFSSSGDALKVRQLGVSFTKLNLGNMHSSIGKDRYTCTIALDQNDIDVLRQVEEEGVTIVSQCVPADREKSWHKLIRIGGR
;
A
#
# COMPACT_ATOMS: atom_id res chain seq x y z
N ILE A 1 8.67 1.25 -9.82
CA ILE A 1 7.73 1.57 -8.73
C ILE A 1 6.42 1.99 -9.38
N VAL A 2 5.30 1.46 -8.91
CA VAL A 2 3.96 1.88 -9.33
C VAL A 2 3.25 2.43 -8.10
N VAL A 3 2.71 3.63 -8.20
CA VAL A 3 1.91 4.29 -7.15
C VAL A 3 0.47 4.31 -7.62
N ALA A 4 -0.41 3.65 -6.88
CA ALA A 4 -1.84 3.61 -7.13
C ALA A 4 -2.51 4.63 -6.20
N ASN A 5 -2.80 5.82 -6.72
CA ASN A 5 -3.40 6.91 -5.94
C ASN A 5 -4.11 7.91 -6.86
N ASP A 6 -5.42 8.05 -6.71
CA ASP A 6 -6.27 8.90 -7.56
C ASP A 6 -5.95 10.40 -7.41
N GLU A 7 -5.58 10.84 -6.20
CA GLU A 7 -5.28 12.25 -5.90
C GLU A 7 -3.96 12.71 -6.56
N VAL A 8 -2.88 11.97 -6.34
CA VAL A 8 -1.54 12.24 -6.87
C VAL A 8 -1.52 12.09 -8.39
N ALA A 9 -2.35 11.20 -8.96
CA ALA A 9 -2.47 11.06 -10.41
C ALA A 9 -2.93 12.36 -11.08
N GLY A 10 -3.83 13.12 -10.43
CA GLY A 10 -4.31 14.42 -10.91
C GLY A 10 -3.41 15.62 -10.55
N GLU A 11 -2.56 15.49 -9.53
CA GLU A 11 -1.79 16.61 -8.97
C GLU A 11 -0.36 16.71 -9.51
N SER A 12 -0.15 17.64 -10.45
CA SER A 12 1.14 17.84 -11.14
C SER A 12 2.33 18.12 -10.20
N PHE A 13 2.12 18.86 -9.11
CA PHE A 13 3.18 19.21 -8.17
C PHE A 13 3.62 17.99 -7.34
N GLN A 14 2.67 17.23 -6.78
CA GLN A 14 3.00 16.04 -5.99
C GLN A 14 3.71 14.98 -6.84
N ARG A 15 3.24 14.80 -8.09
CA ARG A 15 3.89 13.93 -9.08
C ARG A 15 5.36 14.31 -9.31
N MET A 16 5.63 15.61 -9.49
CA MET A 16 6.99 16.13 -9.69
C MET A 16 7.88 15.87 -8.46
N VAL A 17 7.37 16.12 -7.26
CA VAL A 17 8.11 15.87 -6.00
C VAL A 17 8.46 14.39 -5.88
N MET A 18 7.53 13.48 -6.17
CA MET A 18 7.80 12.03 -6.13
C MET A 18 8.83 11.61 -7.18
N GLN A 19 8.75 12.15 -8.39
CA GLN A 19 9.74 11.87 -9.44
C GLN A 19 11.14 12.31 -9.04
N ALA A 20 11.27 13.46 -8.37
CA ALA A 20 12.55 13.96 -7.88
C ALA A 20 13.13 13.10 -6.73
N ALA A 21 12.27 12.46 -5.92
CA ALA A 21 12.69 11.60 -4.82
C ALA A 21 13.10 10.18 -5.25
N VAL A 22 12.63 9.71 -6.42
CA VAL A 22 12.94 8.37 -6.91
C VAL A 22 14.26 8.38 -7.70
N PRO A 23 15.20 7.46 -7.41
CA PRO A 23 16.44 7.34 -8.18
C PRO A 23 16.18 7.16 -9.69
N SER A 24 16.98 7.81 -10.53
CA SER A 24 16.82 7.81 -12.00
C SER A 24 16.93 6.42 -12.65
N SER A 25 17.56 5.46 -11.96
CA SER A 25 17.64 4.06 -12.39
C SER A 25 16.33 3.28 -12.20
N ILE A 26 15.33 3.85 -11.52
CA ILE A 26 14.04 3.21 -11.22
C ILE A 26 12.92 3.92 -11.98
N LYS A 27 12.24 3.17 -12.87
CA LYS A 27 11.02 3.66 -13.54
C LYS A 27 9.90 3.87 -12.50
N LEU A 28 9.37 5.10 -12.43
CA LEU A 28 8.21 5.47 -11.61
C LEU A 28 6.98 5.62 -12.50
N ILE A 29 5.88 4.96 -12.13
CA ILE A 29 4.56 5.11 -12.75
C ILE A 29 3.61 5.55 -11.63
N ILE A 30 2.86 6.62 -11.89
CA ILE A 30 1.83 7.15 -10.98
C ILE A 30 0.55 7.22 -11.80
N GLY A 31 -0.50 6.56 -11.33
CA GLY A 31 -1.80 6.53 -11.96
C GLY A 31 -2.91 6.32 -10.94
N THR A 32 -4.15 6.43 -11.42
CA THR A 32 -5.34 6.10 -10.63
C THR A 32 -5.34 4.62 -10.26
N LEU A 33 -6.25 4.22 -9.38
CA LEU A 33 -6.42 2.82 -9.00
C LEU A 33 -6.83 1.96 -10.22
N GLU A 34 -7.71 2.48 -11.06
CA GLU A 34 -8.16 1.85 -12.30
C GLU A 34 -7.03 1.75 -13.33
N GLU A 35 -6.34 2.86 -13.63
CA GLU A 35 -5.21 2.88 -14.55
C GLU A 35 -4.10 1.92 -14.09
N THR A 36 -3.82 1.90 -12.78
CA THR A 36 -2.83 1.00 -12.21
C THR A 36 -3.24 -0.45 -12.39
N ALA A 37 -4.51 -0.79 -12.19
CA ALA A 37 -5.01 -2.15 -12.38
C ALA A 37 -4.89 -2.61 -13.84
N GLU A 38 -5.14 -1.72 -14.80
CA GLU A 38 -4.96 -2.01 -16.24
C GLU A 38 -3.47 -2.17 -16.59
N ILE A 39 -2.63 -1.25 -16.15
CA ILE A 39 -1.19 -1.24 -16.45
C ILE A 39 -0.50 -2.48 -15.87
N LEU A 40 -0.90 -2.94 -14.68
CA LEU A 40 -0.36 -4.15 -14.06
C LEU A 40 -0.74 -5.44 -14.81
N LYS A 41 -1.82 -5.43 -15.59
CA LYS A 41 -2.21 -6.55 -16.48
C LYS A 41 -1.43 -6.55 -17.80
N SER A 42 -0.68 -5.49 -18.10
CA SER A 42 0.08 -5.39 -19.36
C SER A 42 1.23 -6.41 -19.44
N ALA A 43 1.50 -6.89 -20.65
CA ALA A 43 2.60 -7.84 -20.90
C ALA A 43 3.99 -7.26 -20.55
N GLU A 44 4.14 -5.93 -20.55
CA GLU A 44 5.37 -5.24 -20.13
C GLU A 44 5.62 -5.46 -18.64
N LEU A 45 4.65 -5.15 -17.79
CA LEU A 45 4.83 -5.21 -16.33
C LEU A 45 4.77 -6.62 -15.77
N MET A 46 4.04 -7.54 -16.41
CA MET A 46 4.00 -8.96 -16.01
C MET A 46 5.39 -9.62 -16.01
N LYS A 47 6.37 -9.07 -16.73
CA LYS A 47 7.76 -9.57 -16.79
C LYS A 47 8.72 -8.78 -15.89
N LYS A 48 8.23 -7.84 -15.09
CA LYS A 48 9.05 -6.93 -14.28
C LYS A 48 8.79 -7.16 -12.80
N ARG A 49 9.80 -6.88 -11.98
CA ARG A 49 9.63 -6.77 -10.53
C ARG A 49 9.06 -5.39 -10.23
N VAL A 50 7.84 -5.36 -9.74
CA VAL A 50 7.12 -4.12 -9.42
C VAL A 50 7.01 -3.99 -7.90
N LEU A 51 7.44 -2.84 -7.38
CA LEU A 51 7.02 -2.36 -6.06
C LEU A 51 5.76 -1.53 -6.26
N LEU A 52 4.62 -2.03 -5.76
CA LEU A 52 3.32 -1.37 -5.79
C LEU A 52 3.09 -0.67 -4.45
N LEU A 53 2.78 0.62 -4.51
CA LEU A 53 2.54 1.47 -3.34
C LEU A 53 1.09 1.96 -3.33
N PHE A 54 0.49 1.90 -2.15
CA PHE A 54 -0.87 2.35 -1.87
C PHE A 54 -0.85 3.45 -0.81
N SER A 55 -1.80 4.38 -0.87
CA SER A 55 -2.00 5.42 0.14
C SER A 55 -2.79 4.93 1.35
N SER A 56 -3.67 3.94 1.17
CA SER A 56 -4.53 3.42 2.23
C SER A 56 -4.79 1.93 2.10
N SER A 57 -5.33 1.35 3.18
CA SER A 57 -5.89 -0.01 3.20
C SER A 57 -7.02 -0.18 2.16
N GLY A 58 -7.85 0.86 2.00
CA GLY A 58 -8.96 0.89 1.03
C GLY A 58 -8.48 0.80 -0.42
N ASP A 59 -7.42 1.52 -0.77
CA ASP A 59 -6.85 1.46 -2.12
C ASP A 59 -6.31 0.07 -2.44
N ALA A 60 -5.66 -0.58 -1.46
CA ALA A 60 -5.18 -1.94 -1.61
C ALA A 60 -6.32 -2.93 -1.87
N LEU A 61 -7.43 -2.81 -1.13
CA LEU A 61 -8.63 -3.62 -1.35
C LEU A 61 -9.26 -3.35 -2.72
N LYS A 62 -9.46 -2.08 -3.08
CA LYS A 62 -10.05 -1.71 -4.38
C LYS A 62 -9.21 -2.24 -5.55
N VAL A 63 -7.89 -2.09 -5.51
CA VAL A 63 -7.00 -2.60 -6.56
C VAL A 63 -7.00 -4.12 -6.63
N ARG A 64 -7.11 -4.80 -5.48
CA ARG A 64 -7.29 -6.25 -5.43
C ARG A 64 -8.62 -6.67 -6.11
N GLN A 65 -9.72 -6.00 -5.80
CA GLN A 65 -11.04 -6.24 -6.38
C GLN A 65 -11.11 -5.92 -7.89
N LEU A 66 -10.28 -4.98 -8.37
CA LEU A 66 -10.08 -4.72 -9.81
C LEU A 66 -9.28 -5.83 -10.53
N GLY A 67 -8.91 -6.89 -9.83
CA GLY A 67 -8.29 -8.11 -10.38
C GLY A 67 -6.77 -8.08 -10.42
N VAL A 68 -6.12 -7.18 -9.66
CA VAL A 68 -4.66 -7.21 -9.50
C VAL A 68 -4.28 -8.29 -8.51
N SER A 69 -3.33 -9.14 -8.90
CA SER A 69 -2.85 -10.22 -8.04
C SER A 69 -1.60 -9.82 -7.23
N PHE A 70 -1.70 -9.87 -5.91
CA PHE A 70 -0.57 -9.79 -5.00
C PHE A 70 -0.79 -10.73 -3.81
N THR A 71 0.26 -11.46 -3.40
CA THR A 71 0.18 -12.47 -2.34
C THR A 71 0.50 -11.91 -0.95
N LYS A 72 1.09 -10.71 -0.91
CA LYS A 72 1.57 -10.10 0.32
C LYS A 72 1.36 -8.60 0.31
N LEU A 73 0.82 -8.08 1.41
CA LEU A 73 0.69 -6.65 1.69
C LEU A 73 1.56 -6.30 2.90
N ASN A 74 2.46 -5.33 2.73
CA ASN A 74 3.28 -4.80 3.81
C ASN A 74 2.70 -3.49 4.33
N LEU A 75 2.35 -3.44 5.61
CA LEU A 75 2.03 -2.22 6.33
C LEU A 75 3.34 -1.55 6.77
N GLY A 76 3.80 -0.61 5.97
CA GLY A 76 5.02 0.16 6.25
C GLY A 76 4.74 1.40 7.08
N ASN A 77 3.96 2.32 6.50
CA ASN A 77 3.56 3.58 7.13
C ASN A 77 2.05 3.81 6.94
N MET A 78 1.31 3.82 8.05
CA MET A 78 -0.10 4.14 8.13
C MET A 78 -0.23 5.31 9.10
N HIS A 79 -0.36 6.52 8.55
CA HIS A 79 -0.24 7.76 9.32
C HIS A 79 -1.32 7.89 10.41
N SER A 80 -0.90 8.45 11.55
CA SER A 80 -1.82 8.83 12.63
C SER A 80 -2.70 10.00 12.20
N SER A 81 -3.98 9.90 12.50
CA SER A 81 -4.95 10.98 12.40
C SER A 81 -5.89 10.92 13.60
N ILE A 82 -6.73 11.94 13.78
CA ILE A 82 -7.77 11.93 14.81
C ILE A 82 -8.64 10.68 14.62
N GLY A 83 -8.85 9.92 15.71
CA GLY A 83 -9.66 8.70 15.72
C GLY A 83 -8.90 7.40 15.42
N LYS A 84 -7.61 7.44 15.08
CA LYS A 84 -6.78 6.24 14.91
C LYS A 84 -5.99 5.91 16.17
N ASP A 85 -6.01 4.64 16.56
CA ASP A 85 -5.19 4.14 17.66
C ASP A 85 -3.78 3.82 17.16
N ARG A 86 -2.77 4.11 17.98
CA ARG A 86 -1.37 3.89 17.59
C ARG A 86 -0.93 2.47 17.97
N TYR A 87 -0.46 1.71 16.98
CA TYR A 87 0.03 0.35 17.17
C TYR A 87 1.57 0.27 17.14
N THR A 88 2.22 1.08 16.31
CA THR A 88 3.69 1.26 16.29
C THR A 88 4.06 2.72 16.04
N CYS A 89 5.35 3.04 15.95
CA CYS A 89 5.80 4.37 15.56
C CYS A 89 5.38 4.79 14.15
N THR A 90 5.08 3.84 13.25
CA THR A 90 4.67 4.11 11.86
C THR A 90 3.29 3.59 11.50
N ILE A 91 2.58 2.95 12.41
CA ILE A 91 1.26 2.37 12.12
C ILE A 91 0.26 2.82 13.18
N ALA A 92 -0.71 3.60 12.74
CA ALA A 92 -1.95 3.90 13.43
C ALA A 92 -3.13 3.46 12.56
N LEU A 93 -4.12 2.83 13.17
CA LEU A 93 -5.29 2.26 12.48
C LEU A 93 -6.55 2.61 13.26
N ASP A 94 -7.65 2.86 12.56
CA ASP A 94 -8.99 2.85 13.14
C ASP A 94 -9.68 1.49 12.89
N GLN A 95 -10.93 1.38 13.35
CA GLN A 95 -11.72 0.17 13.13
C GLN A 95 -11.99 -0.10 11.64
N ASN A 96 -12.18 0.95 10.83
CA ASN A 96 -12.42 0.82 9.40
C ASN A 96 -11.19 0.25 8.67
N ASP A 97 -9.99 0.73 8.99
CA ASP A 97 -8.74 0.16 8.48
C ASP A 97 -8.63 -1.33 8.81
N ILE A 98 -8.95 -1.72 10.04
CA ILE A 98 -8.89 -3.12 10.47
C ILE A 98 -9.88 -3.96 9.67
N ASP A 99 -11.10 -3.50 9.47
CA ASP A 99 -12.14 -4.23 8.74
C ASP A 99 -11.81 -4.37 7.25
N VAL A 100 -11.21 -3.34 6.65
CA VAL A 100 -10.70 -3.40 5.27
C VAL A 100 -9.53 -4.38 5.17
N LEU A 101 -8.59 -4.36 6.11
CA LEU A 101 -7.47 -5.30 6.13
C LEU A 101 -7.94 -6.75 6.31
N ARG A 102 -9.00 -7.00 7.08
CA ARG A 102 -9.63 -8.32 7.18
C ARG A 102 -10.15 -8.79 5.82
N GLN A 103 -10.86 -7.93 5.07
CA GLN A 103 -11.33 -8.27 3.73
C GLN A 103 -10.17 -8.59 2.77
N VAL A 104 -9.08 -7.81 2.83
CA VAL A 104 -7.88 -8.10 2.03
C VAL A 104 -7.28 -9.47 2.38
N GLU A 105 -7.26 -9.84 3.67
CA GLU A 105 -6.79 -11.16 4.12
C GLU A 105 -7.72 -12.30 3.67
N GLU A 106 -9.05 -12.08 3.70
CA GLU A 106 -10.06 -13.02 3.20
C GLU A 106 -9.90 -13.30 1.69
N GLU A 107 -9.40 -12.33 0.93
CA GLU A 107 -9.03 -12.49 -0.48
C GLU A 107 -7.68 -13.24 -0.69
N GLY A 108 -7.14 -13.83 0.38
CA GLY A 108 -5.96 -14.71 0.36
C GLY A 108 -4.62 -13.97 0.42
N VAL A 109 -4.62 -12.69 0.79
CA VAL A 109 -3.39 -11.89 0.89
C VAL A 109 -2.78 -12.02 2.28
N THR A 110 -1.49 -12.33 2.36
CA THR A 110 -0.76 -12.31 3.64
C THR A 110 -0.42 -10.88 4.03
N ILE A 111 -0.90 -10.42 5.19
CA ILE A 111 -0.61 -9.07 5.68
C ILE A 111 0.49 -9.13 6.75
N VAL A 112 1.52 -8.30 6.57
CA VAL A 112 2.63 -8.14 7.52
C VAL A 112 2.84 -6.66 7.84
N SER A 113 3.54 -6.38 8.93
CA SER A 113 4.06 -5.05 9.24
C SER A 113 5.58 -5.06 9.25
N GLN A 114 6.20 -4.17 8.48
CA GLN A 114 7.64 -3.98 8.38
C GLN A 114 7.93 -2.55 7.91
N CYS A 115 8.58 -1.74 8.76
CA CYS A 115 8.83 -0.32 8.46
C CYS A 115 9.96 -0.16 7.44
N VAL A 116 11.10 -0.82 7.65
CA VAL A 116 12.23 -0.82 6.72
C VAL A 116 12.68 -2.24 6.36
N PRO A 117 13.38 -2.45 5.22
CA PRO A 117 13.79 -3.80 4.79
C PRO A 117 14.68 -4.56 5.79
N ALA A 118 15.41 -3.85 6.65
CA ALA A 118 16.25 -4.44 7.69
C ALA A 118 15.46 -4.93 8.92
N ASP A 119 14.22 -4.48 9.11
CA ASP A 119 13.39 -4.90 10.23
C ASP A 119 12.88 -6.32 10.05
N ARG A 120 12.65 -7.02 11.15
CA ARG A 120 11.95 -8.30 11.13
C ARG A 120 10.46 -8.08 10.83
N GLU A 121 9.94 -8.82 9.86
CA GLU A 121 8.52 -8.87 9.57
C GLU A 121 7.72 -9.38 10.78
N LYS A 122 6.61 -8.71 11.07
CA LYS A 122 5.67 -9.09 12.12
C LYS A 122 4.31 -9.36 11.50
N SER A 123 3.61 -10.37 12.02
CA SER A 123 2.21 -10.62 11.66
C SER A 123 1.33 -9.46 12.11
N TRP A 124 0.45 -8.97 11.23
CA TRP A 124 -0.47 -7.89 11.57
C TRP A 124 -1.48 -8.29 12.66
N HIS A 125 -1.83 -9.58 12.77
CA HIS A 125 -2.61 -10.10 13.91
C HIS A 125 -1.92 -9.88 15.26
N LYS A 126 -0.58 -9.99 15.31
CA LYS A 126 0.17 -9.68 16.53
C LYS A 126 0.18 -8.17 16.80
N LEU A 127 0.27 -7.36 15.75
CA LEU A 127 0.22 -5.91 15.84
C LEU A 127 -1.08 -5.45 16.52
N ILE A 128 -2.24 -5.88 16.01
CA ILE A 128 -3.56 -5.44 16.51
C ILE A 128 -3.95 -6.03 17.87
N ARG A 129 -3.27 -7.08 18.35
CA ARG A 129 -3.48 -7.65 19.69
C ARG A 129 -2.70 -6.93 20.79
N ILE A 130 -1.60 -6.28 20.44
CA ILE A 130 -0.65 -5.68 21.39
C ILE A 130 -0.89 -4.16 21.54
N GLY A 131 -1.45 -3.49 20.52
CA GLY A 131 -1.73 -2.05 20.51
C GLY A 131 -3.23 -1.73 20.46
N GLY A 132 -3.59 -0.49 20.79
CA GLY A 132 -4.98 -0.03 20.89
C GLY A 132 -5.21 0.93 22.07
N ARG A 133 -4.45 2.02 22.14
CA ARG A 133 -4.64 3.13 23.08
C ARG A 133 -4.34 4.46 22.40
#